data_AF-A0A2P4SJI1-F1
#
_entry.id   AF-A0A2P4SJI1-F1
#
_cell.length_a   1.000
_cell.length_b   1.000
_cell.length_c   1.000
_cell.angle_alpha   90.00
_cell.angle_beta   90.00
_cell.angle_gamma   90.00
#
_symmetry.space_group_name_H-M   'P 1'
#
loop_
_entity.id
_entity.type
_entity.pdbx_description
1 polymer ?
#
loop_
_entity_poly.entity_id
_entity_poly.type
_entity_poly.pdbx_seq_one_letter_code
_entity_poly.pdbx_strand_id
1 'polypeptide(L)'
;SINTKTWDTIARHLNATSTPNNNHTELRAINTNTWDTLARHLNATSTPNNNHTKLRSINAKTWDTIARHLNATSTPNNNHTKLRCLERVYHLQGVKLHIDSNFCHTSPTIGPSTPKPGTPLPDITTPPPHSPTPSSPTPSSSHASCTASGDPHYNTFDHRVHNFMGNCSYTLSKVCNISQNIPYFDVSTTNEHRGSNTKVSYVKSVQVEVYGYQISMLKSKKVNVNGSRMNLPIFIEKKISIQNSGGYVLLETDFGLWVRYDGNHYAEVSVPSDYSGLLCGLCGNFNGDPNDDNIKPNGDTASNSNELGQSWLVPENNTMCSVGTEDQCDAVLESEAKKNTACGMITDPTGIFKDCHNKVPPENFFNNCVYDMCFTEGQATSLCYGLQAYAESCISAGICIEWRNATL
;
A
#
# COMPACT_ATOMS: atom_id res chain seq x y z
N SER A 1 19.35 24.15 -10.20
CA SER A 1 20.61 23.96 -10.95
C SER A 1 21.21 22.63 -10.51
N ILE A 2 21.44 21.70 -11.44
CA ILE A 2 22.01 20.37 -11.14
C ILE A 2 23.52 20.44 -11.41
N ASN A 3 24.34 19.76 -10.59
CA ASN A 3 25.79 19.76 -10.78
C ASN A 3 26.21 19.07 -12.11
N THR A 4 27.39 19.45 -12.60
CA THR A 4 27.94 19.04 -13.91
C THR A 4 28.27 17.55 -14.03
N LYS A 5 28.66 16.88 -12.94
CA LYS A 5 28.97 15.42 -12.95
C LYS A 5 27.72 14.57 -13.18
N THR A 6 26.59 14.97 -12.60
CA THR A 6 25.31 14.30 -12.80
C THR A 6 24.81 14.49 -14.23
N TRP A 7 25.10 15.64 -14.84
CA TRP A 7 24.72 15.98 -16.21
C TRP A 7 25.46 15.18 -17.30
N ASP A 8 26.77 15.01 -17.19
CA ASP A 8 27.56 14.25 -18.19
C ASP A 8 27.26 12.74 -18.19
N THR A 9 26.66 12.24 -17.11
CA THR A 9 26.21 10.85 -17.01
C THR A 9 24.89 10.64 -17.75
N ILE A 10 24.01 11.65 -17.72
CA ILE A 10 22.72 11.66 -18.43
C ILE A 10 22.93 11.80 -19.93
N ALA A 11 23.83 12.68 -20.36
CA ALA A 11 24.14 12.90 -21.78
C ALA A 11 24.70 11.64 -22.47
N ARG A 12 25.62 10.90 -21.81
CA ARG A 12 26.15 9.62 -22.29
C ARG A 12 25.09 8.52 -22.37
N HIS A 13 24.12 8.49 -21.45
CA HIS A 13 23.08 7.47 -21.42
C HIS A 13 22.01 7.70 -22.51
N LEU A 14 21.82 8.95 -22.93
CA LEU A 14 20.86 9.35 -23.97
C LEU A 14 21.50 9.52 -25.36
N ASN A 15 22.80 9.22 -25.50
CA ASN A 15 23.59 9.38 -26.73
C ASN A 15 23.48 10.79 -27.36
N ALA A 16 23.49 11.81 -26.50
CA ALA A 16 23.34 13.22 -26.88
C ALA A 16 24.55 14.05 -26.42
N THR A 17 24.86 15.15 -27.13
CA THR A 17 25.98 16.04 -26.82
C THR A 17 25.62 17.08 -25.75
N SER A 18 26.50 17.27 -24.75
CA SER A 18 26.42 18.33 -23.74
C SER A 18 27.44 19.42 -24.02
N THR A 19 27.08 20.70 -23.81
CA THR A 19 28.03 21.84 -23.83
C THR A 19 27.86 22.68 -22.56
N PRO A 20 28.95 23.01 -21.84
CA PRO A 20 28.86 23.84 -20.64
C PRO A 20 28.64 25.32 -21.00
N ASN A 21 27.66 25.97 -20.37
CA ASN A 21 27.59 27.43 -20.25
C ASN A 21 27.50 27.79 -18.76
N ASN A 22 27.96 28.99 -18.41
CA ASN A 22 28.28 29.46 -17.06
C ASN A 22 27.15 29.40 -16.03
N ASN A 23 25.93 28.97 -16.38
CA ASN A 23 24.84 28.73 -15.41
C ASN A 23 23.98 27.48 -15.67
N HIS A 24 24.23 26.67 -16.72
CA HIS A 24 23.56 25.37 -16.98
C HIS A 24 24.11 24.68 -18.24
N THR A 25 23.85 23.37 -18.36
CA THR A 25 24.17 22.53 -19.52
C THR A 25 22.89 22.20 -20.30
N GLU A 26 22.87 22.39 -21.62
CA GLU A 26 21.71 22.09 -22.49
C GLU A 26 21.88 20.75 -23.24
N LEU A 27 20.78 20.00 -23.41
CA LEU A 27 20.69 18.86 -24.34
C LEU A 27 20.00 19.29 -25.62
N ARG A 28 20.60 19.00 -26.78
CA ARG A 28 19.95 19.21 -28.08
C ARG A 28 19.56 17.88 -28.73
N ALA A 29 18.36 17.90 -29.32
CA ALA A 29 17.71 16.87 -30.15
C ALA A 29 17.09 15.64 -29.41
N ILE A 30 15.80 15.74 -29.08
CA ILE A 30 14.91 14.58 -28.85
C ILE A 30 13.77 14.67 -29.88
N ASN A 31 13.51 13.59 -30.61
CA ASN A 31 12.57 13.52 -31.74
C ASN A 31 11.09 13.76 -31.33
N THR A 32 10.33 14.48 -32.16
CA THR A 32 8.90 14.82 -32.00
C THR A 32 7.96 13.61 -31.92
N ASN A 33 8.30 12.48 -32.54
CA ASN A 33 7.44 11.27 -32.58
C ASN A 33 7.24 10.60 -31.21
N THR A 34 8.20 10.79 -30.29
CA THR A 34 8.12 10.25 -28.92
C THR A 34 7.05 10.98 -28.10
N TRP A 35 6.79 12.25 -28.41
CA TRP A 35 5.82 13.08 -27.68
C TRP A 35 4.37 12.82 -28.08
N ASP A 36 4.09 12.58 -29.36
CA ASP A 36 2.72 12.30 -29.84
C ASP A 36 2.19 10.91 -29.45
N THR A 37 3.09 10.00 -29.08
CA THR A 37 2.72 8.69 -28.54
C THR A 37 2.25 8.82 -27.08
N LEU A 38 2.93 9.68 -26.30
CA LEU A 38 2.57 9.97 -24.91
C LEU A 38 1.25 10.75 -24.82
N ALA A 39 1.03 11.73 -25.71
CA ALA A 39 -0.20 12.51 -25.75
C ALA A 39 -1.45 11.67 -26.08
N ARG A 40 -1.33 10.70 -27.00
CA ARG A 40 -2.39 9.74 -27.33
C ARG A 40 -2.68 8.76 -26.19
N HIS A 41 -1.66 8.32 -25.46
CA HIS A 41 -1.83 7.40 -24.34
C HIS A 41 -2.56 8.07 -23.15
N LEU A 42 -2.35 9.38 -22.97
CA LEU A 42 -2.93 10.17 -21.88
C LEU A 42 -4.23 10.91 -22.27
N ASN A 43 -4.72 10.70 -23.50
CA ASN A 43 -5.90 11.35 -24.08
C ASN A 43 -5.87 12.90 -23.93
N ALA A 44 -4.70 13.49 -24.19
CA ALA A 44 -4.43 14.92 -24.05
C ALA A 44 -4.07 15.55 -25.41
N THR A 45 -4.35 16.84 -25.58
CA THR A 45 -3.97 17.59 -26.80
C THR A 45 -2.52 18.06 -26.70
N SER A 46 -1.70 17.69 -27.69
CA SER A 46 -0.35 18.24 -27.89
C SER A 46 -0.40 19.41 -28.88
N THR A 47 0.27 20.51 -28.56
CA THR A 47 0.58 21.58 -29.54
C THR A 47 2.09 21.65 -29.73
N PRO A 48 2.62 21.42 -30.95
CA PRO A 48 4.02 21.60 -31.25
C PRO A 48 4.43 23.08 -31.17
N ASN A 49 5.54 23.36 -30.50
CA ASN A 49 6.27 24.61 -30.62
C ASN A 49 7.73 24.25 -30.95
N ASN A 50 8.41 25.11 -31.70
CA ASN A 50 9.75 24.87 -32.25
C ASN A 50 10.83 24.43 -31.24
N ASN A 51 10.60 24.53 -29.93
CA ASN A 51 11.55 24.15 -28.88
C ASN A 51 10.99 23.23 -27.77
N HIS A 52 9.72 22.81 -27.77
CA HIS A 52 9.15 21.77 -26.87
C HIS A 52 7.65 21.52 -27.10
N THR A 53 7.16 20.32 -26.72
CA THR A 53 5.73 19.97 -26.69
C THR A 53 5.13 20.24 -25.31
N LYS A 54 4.02 21.00 -25.24
CA LYS A 54 3.24 21.21 -23.99
C LYS A 54 1.98 20.34 -24.01
N LEU A 55 1.71 19.62 -22.92
CA LEU A 55 0.41 18.98 -22.66
C LEU A 55 -0.52 20.01 -22.00
N ARG A 56 -1.69 20.30 -22.59
CA ARG A 56 -2.70 21.18 -21.99
C ARG A 56 -4.00 20.39 -21.69
N SER A 57 -4.66 20.79 -20.59
CA SER A 57 -5.97 20.31 -20.12
C SER A 57 -6.08 18.81 -19.83
N ILE A 58 -5.52 18.40 -18.68
CA ILE A 58 -5.91 17.15 -18.01
C ILE A 58 -6.98 17.52 -16.98
N ASN A 59 -8.16 16.92 -17.06
CA ASN A 59 -9.26 17.20 -16.13
C ASN A 59 -8.92 16.71 -14.70
N ALA A 60 -9.60 17.25 -13.69
CA ALA A 60 -9.34 16.92 -12.27
C ALA A 60 -9.51 15.42 -11.96
N LYS A 61 -10.48 14.76 -12.61
CA LYS A 61 -10.77 13.32 -12.44
C LYS A 61 -9.62 12.42 -12.92
N THR A 62 -8.93 12.84 -13.97
CA THR A 62 -7.72 12.17 -14.48
C THR A 62 -6.54 12.40 -13.54
N TRP A 63 -6.42 13.57 -12.93
CA TRP A 63 -5.41 13.84 -11.90
C TRP A 63 -5.63 13.01 -10.63
N ASP A 64 -6.87 12.85 -10.16
CA ASP A 64 -7.19 12.01 -9.00
C ASP A 64 -6.94 10.52 -9.28
N THR A 65 -7.10 10.10 -10.53
CA THR A 65 -6.78 8.73 -10.96
C THR A 65 -5.27 8.49 -11.00
N ILE A 66 -4.50 9.47 -11.47
CA ILE A 66 -3.03 9.44 -11.42
C ILE A 66 -2.54 9.51 -9.97
N ALA A 67 -3.15 10.35 -9.12
CA ALA A 67 -2.82 10.47 -7.70
C ALA A 67 -3.08 9.17 -6.95
N ARG A 68 -4.22 8.49 -7.19
CA ARG A 68 -4.49 7.13 -6.67
C ARG A 68 -3.47 6.10 -7.15
N HIS A 69 -3.14 6.11 -8.45
CA HIS A 69 -2.17 5.17 -9.02
C HIS A 69 -0.74 5.36 -8.49
N LEU A 70 -0.42 6.57 -8.04
CA LEU A 70 0.89 6.95 -7.49
C LEU A 70 0.91 7.06 -5.96
N ASN A 71 -0.18 6.69 -5.28
CA ASN A 71 -0.39 6.84 -3.84
C ASN A 71 -0.02 8.24 -3.30
N ALA A 72 -0.42 9.29 -4.02
CA ALA A 72 -0.14 10.70 -3.70
C ALA A 72 -1.45 11.47 -3.44
N THR A 73 -1.38 12.60 -2.74
CA THR A 73 -2.54 13.48 -2.52
C THR A 73 -2.64 14.56 -3.59
N SER A 74 -3.82 14.73 -4.19
CA SER A 74 -4.14 15.82 -5.12
C SER A 74 -4.81 16.97 -4.36
N THR A 75 -4.38 18.21 -4.61
CA THR A 75 -5.09 19.42 -4.13
C THR A 75 -5.47 20.33 -5.30
N PRO A 76 -6.76 20.74 -5.42
CA PRO A 76 -7.19 21.70 -6.43
C PRO A 76 -6.65 23.10 -6.11
N ASN A 77 -6.05 23.77 -7.10
CA ASN A 77 -5.89 25.22 -7.12
C ASN A 77 -6.61 25.76 -8.37
N ASN A 78 -7.05 27.02 -8.32
CA ASN A 78 -7.93 27.72 -9.28
C ASN A 78 -7.49 27.72 -10.75
N ASN A 79 -6.41 27.03 -11.14
CA ASN A 79 -6.03 26.79 -12.53
C ASN A 79 -5.30 25.45 -12.80
N HIS A 80 -5.02 24.60 -11.79
CA HIS A 80 -4.33 23.30 -11.95
C HIS A 80 -4.34 22.46 -10.65
N THR A 81 -4.39 21.12 -10.77
CA THR A 81 -4.23 20.17 -9.66
C THR A 81 -2.74 19.93 -9.36
N LYS A 82 -2.33 20.03 -8.10
CA LYS A 82 -0.95 19.74 -7.65
C LYS A 82 -0.89 18.42 -6.88
N LEU A 83 0.09 17.58 -7.20
CA LEU A 83 0.45 16.40 -6.41
C LEU A 83 1.32 16.83 -5.23
N ARG A 84 1.00 16.39 -4.02
CA ARG A 84 1.84 16.52 -2.83
C ARG A 84 2.38 15.14 -2.46
N CYS A 85 3.67 15.10 -2.10
CA CYS A 85 4.46 13.91 -1.82
C CYS A 85 4.79 13.08 -3.07
N LEU A 86 6.00 13.25 -3.59
CA LEU A 86 6.60 12.34 -4.57
C LEU A 86 7.96 11.94 -4.02
N GLU A 87 8.05 10.73 -3.50
CA GLU A 87 9.31 10.00 -3.40
C GLU A 87 9.15 8.65 -4.08
N ARG A 88 9.14 8.66 -5.43
CA ARG A 88 9.53 7.51 -6.24
C ARG A 88 9.62 7.88 -7.71
N VAL A 89 10.71 7.44 -8.33
CA VAL A 89 10.89 7.42 -9.77
C VAL A 89 10.07 6.25 -10.34
N TYR A 90 9.11 6.55 -11.21
CA TYR A 90 8.45 5.53 -12.02
C TYR A 90 9.17 5.40 -13.37
N HIS A 91 9.37 4.15 -13.80
CA HIS A 91 9.76 3.82 -15.18
C HIS A 91 8.49 3.54 -15.99
N LEU A 92 7.99 4.58 -16.66
CA LEU A 92 7.09 4.41 -17.82
C LEU A 92 8.01 4.37 -19.05
N GLN A 93 7.99 3.26 -19.79
CA GLN A 93 8.73 3.01 -21.05
C GLN A 93 9.65 4.16 -21.51
N GLY A 94 10.84 4.27 -20.88
CA GLY A 94 11.89 5.21 -21.28
C GLY A 94 11.91 6.60 -20.65
N VAL A 95 11.04 6.95 -19.68
CA VAL A 95 11.07 8.26 -18.99
C VAL A 95 11.27 8.09 -17.48
N LYS A 96 12.28 8.80 -16.93
CA LYS A 96 12.58 8.90 -15.49
C LYS A 96 12.14 10.29 -15.02
N LEU A 97 11.19 10.39 -14.09
CA LEU A 97 10.75 11.66 -13.48
C LEU A 97 11.41 11.85 -12.10
N HIS A 98 11.94 13.05 -11.83
CA HIS A 98 12.52 13.45 -10.54
C HIS A 98 11.94 14.81 -10.14
N ILE A 99 11.49 14.98 -8.90
CA ILE A 99 10.90 16.23 -8.38
C ILE A 99 11.61 16.63 -7.07
N ASP A 100 11.87 17.94 -6.95
CA ASP A 100 12.71 18.63 -5.95
C ASP A 100 12.36 18.35 -4.47
N SER A 101 13.40 18.20 -3.65
CA SER A 101 13.39 17.90 -2.21
C SER A 101 13.09 19.08 -1.28
N ASN A 102 12.59 20.21 -1.77
CA ASN A 102 12.54 21.46 -0.99
C ASN A 102 11.14 21.96 -0.60
N PHE A 103 10.17 21.09 -0.27
CA PHE A 103 8.90 21.56 0.32
C PHE A 103 8.27 20.62 1.38
N CYS A 104 8.99 19.63 1.89
CA CYS A 104 8.55 18.81 3.03
C CYS A 104 8.94 19.45 4.38
N HIS A 105 8.73 20.75 4.55
CA HIS A 105 8.89 21.38 5.87
C HIS A 105 7.74 22.34 6.18
N THR A 106 7.18 22.11 7.37
CA THR A 106 6.27 22.93 8.18
C THR A 106 4.79 22.96 7.76
N SER A 107 3.95 22.41 8.65
CA SER A 107 2.55 22.81 8.80
C SER A 107 2.47 24.32 9.04
N PRO A 108 1.52 25.05 8.43
CA PRO A 108 1.23 26.41 8.87
C PRO A 108 0.51 26.34 10.21
N THR A 109 1.14 26.85 11.26
CA THR A 109 0.47 27.26 12.50
C THR A 109 -0.53 28.36 12.17
N ILE A 110 -1.83 28.08 12.32
CA ILE A 110 -2.88 29.10 12.29
C ILE A 110 -2.89 29.78 13.66
N GLY A 111 -2.27 30.95 13.76
CA GLY A 111 -2.45 31.84 14.90
C GLY A 111 -3.83 32.52 14.89
N PRO A 112 -4.37 32.91 16.05
CA PRO A 112 -5.70 33.48 16.14
C PRO A 112 -5.71 34.93 15.60
N SER A 113 -6.51 35.19 14.57
CA SER A 113 -6.73 36.53 14.03
C SER A 113 -7.88 37.22 14.78
N THR A 114 -7.55 38.34 15.42
CA THR A 114 -8.52 39.28 16.04
C THR A 114 -9.33 40.03 14.98
N PRO A 115 -10.64 40.28 15.14
CA PRO A 115 -11.42 41.08 14.20
C PRO A 115 -11.22 42.58 14.44
N LYS A 116 -11.06 43.35 13.36
CA LYS A 116 -11.13 44.83 13.38
C LYS A 116 -12.48 45.28 12.79
N PRO A 117 -13.19 46.25 13.38
CA PRO A 117 -14.51 46.68 12.91
C PRO A 117 -14.41 47.83 11.89
N GLY A 118 -15.30 47.84 10.89
CA GLY A 118 -15.41 48.92 9.92
C GLY A 118 -16.66 48.86 9.03
N THR A 119 -17.71 49.53 9.49
CA THR A 119 -18.69 50.41 8.79
C THR A 119 -19.61 49.85 7.67
N PRO A 120 -20.93 50.19 7.65
CA PRO A 120 -21.93 49.54 6.79
C PRO A 120 -22.18 50.26 5.46
N LEU A 121 -22.59 49.50 4.44
CA LEU A 121 -23.19 49.99 3.19
C LEU A 121 -24.63 49.42 3.02
N PRO A 122 -25.48 50.09 2.23
CA PRO A 122 -26.93 50.06 2.38
C PRO A 122 -27.61 48.90 1.63
N ASP A 123 -28.84 48.63 2.10
CA ASP A 123 -29.80 47.61 1.64
C ASP A 123 -29.88 47.45 0.12
N ILE A 124 -29.55 46.24 -0.34
CA ILE A 124 -30.05 45.67 -1.59
C ILE A 124 -30.93 44.49 -1.18
N THR A 125 -32.22 44.63 -1.43
CA THR A 125 -33.26 43.64 -1.17
C THR A 125 -33.00 42.38 -2.01
N THR A 126 -32.53 41.31 -1.37
CA THR A 126 -32.41 39.97 -1.97
C THR A 126 -33.72 39.18 -1.84
N PRO A 127 -34.09 38.35 -2.83
CA PRO A 127 -35.23 37.44 -2.73
C PRO A 127 -34.99 36.36 -1.66
N PRO A 128 -36.05 35.69 -1.16
CA PRO A 128 -35.93 34.73 -0.06
C PRO A 128 -34.99 33.57 -0.42
N PRO A 129 -34.24 33.04 0.56
CA PRO A 129 -33.28 31.97 0.33
C PRO A 129 -34.04 30.70 -0.08
N HIS A 130 -33.75 30.19 -1.27
CA HIS A 130 -34.06 28.81 -1.60
C HIS A 130 -33.29 27.91 -0.63
N SER A 131 -34.04 27.11 0.12
CA SER A 131 -33.56 26.07 1.01
C SER A 131 -32.45 25.26 0.32
N PRO A 132 -31.29 25.04 0.96
CA PRO A 132 -30.29 24.13 0.41
C PRO A 132 -30.90 22.72 0.43
N THR A 133 -31.19 22.19 -0.75
CA THR A 133 -31.43 20.76 -0.95
C THR A 133 -30.25 20.00 -0.35
N PRO A 134 -30.47 18.94 0.45
CA PRO A 134 -29.36 18.15 0.96
C PRO A 134 -28.60 17.59 -0.23
N SER A 135 -27.37 18.08 -0.45
CA SER A 135 -26.41 17.40 -1.30
C SER A 135 -26.16 16.05 -0.64
N SER A 136 -26.75 15.01 -1.23
CA SER A 136 -26.42 13.62 -0.96
C SER A 136 -24.90 13.48 -0.84
N PRO A 137 -24.35 12.90 0.25
CA PRO A 137 -22.92 12.70 0.33
C PRO A 137 -22.54 11.77 -0.81
N THR A 138 -21.73 12.25 -1.74
CA THR A 138 -20.93 11.36 -2.59
C THR A 138 -20.16 10.45 -1.65
N PRO A 139 -20.29 9.12 -1.73
CA PRO A 139 -19.49 8.23 -0.91
C PRO A 139 -18.03 8.50 -1.28
N SER A 140 -17.26 9.08 -0.36
CA SER A 140 -15.82 8.82 -0.40
C SER A 140 -15.70 7.32 -0.19
N SER A 141 -15.33 6.56 -1.22
CA SER A 141 -15.09 5.13 -1.04
C SER A 141 -13.88 4.99 -0.12
N SER A 142 -14.11 4.92 1.18
CA SER A 142 -13.08 4.60 2.15
C SER A 142 -12.73 3.13 1.95
N HIS A 143 -11.46 2.84 1.72
CA HIS A 143 -10.98 1.46 1.70
C HIS A 143 -10.58 1.06 3.12
N ALA A 144 -10.71 -0.22 3.42
CA ALA A 144 -10.03 -0.85 4.54
C ALA A 144 -8.98 -1.83 4.04
N SER A 145 -7.95 -2.06 4.84
CA SER A 145 -6.87 -3.00 4.54
C SER A 145 -6.76 -4.02 5.65
N CYS A 146 -6.47 -5.25 5.28
CA CYS A 146 -6.05 -6.33 6.15
C CYS A 146 -4.69 -6.85 5.69
N THR A 147 -3.82 -7.22 6.62
CA THR A 147 -2.45 -7.65 6.33
C THR A 147 -2.13 -9.00 6.94
N ALA A 148 -1.31 -9.79 6.26
CA ALA A 148 -0.65 -10.96 6.79
C ALA A 148 0.87 -10.78 6.62
N SER A 149 1.62 -10.82 7.72
CA SER A 149 3.07 -10.60 7.71
C SER A 149 3.80 -11.59 8.60
N GLY A 150 4.96 -12.09 8.15
CA GLY A 150 5.81 -12.94 9.00
C GLY A 150 5.15 -14.27 9.35
N ASP A 151 5.20 -14.64 10.63
CA ASP A 151 4.76 -15.91 11.24
C ASP A 151 3.27 -15.90 11.65
N PRO A 152 2.45 -15.99 10.61
CA PRO A 152 1.63 -14.86 10.19
C PRO A 152 0.98 -14.13 11.37
N HIS A 153 1.44 -12.91 11.54
CA HIS A 153 0.74 -11.85 12.22
C HIS A 153 -0.33 -11.30 11.29
N TYR A 154 -1.59 -11.42 11.70
CA TYR A 154 -2.73 -10.90 10.97
C TYR A 154 -3.22 -9.61 11.62
N ASN A 155 -3.50 -8.61 10.79
CA ASN A 155 -4.20 -7.39 11.19
C ASN A 155 -5.47 -7.30 10.35
N THR A 156 -6.63 -7.39 11.00
CA THR A 156 -7.94 -7.45 10.34
C THR A 156 -8.33 -6.09 9.76
N PHE A 157 -9.43 -6.06 8.99
CA PHE A 157 -9.96 -4.80 8.46
C PHE A 157 -10.37 -3.81 9.57
N ASP A 158 -10.77 -4.33 10.73
CA ASP A 158 -11.20 -3.54 11.90
C ASP A 158 -10.06 -3.35 12.93
N HIS A 159 -8.82 -3.64 12.51
CA HIS A 159 -7.59 -3.44 13.27
C HIS A 159 -7.35 -4.40 14.44
N ARG A 160 -8.09 -5.52 14.51
CA ARG A 160 -7.79 -6.59 15.45
C ARG A 160 -6.51 -7.31 15.02
N VAL A 161 -5.64 -7.59 15.98
CA VAL A 161 -4.45 -8.42 15.75
C VAL A 161 -4.63 -9.81 16.31
N HIS A 162 -4.20 -10.81 15.55
CA HIS A 162 -4.03 -12.18 16.02
C HIS A 162 -2.89 -12.87 15.29
N ASN A 163 -2.31 -13.88 15.94
CA ASN A 163 -1.11 -14.59 15.47
C ASN A 163 -1.42 -16.07 15.34
N PHE A 164 -1.02 -16.70 14.23
CA PHE A 164 -1.34 -18.10 14.00
C PHE A 164 -0.29 -18.85 13.16
N MET A 165 0.45 -19.75 13.80
CA MET A 165 1.61 -20.45 13.22
C MET A 165 1.24 -21.66 12.34
N GLY A 166 0.35 -21.46 11.36
CA GLY A 166 0.03 -22.48 10.37
C GLY A 166 1.08 -22.58 9.25
N ASN A 167 1.25 -23.77 8.67
CA ASN A 167 2.15 -24.03 7.52
C ASN A 167 1.41 -24.49 6.24
N CYS A 168 0.12 -24.22 6.17
CA CYS A 168 -0.75 -24.56 5.05
C CYS A 168 -1.35 -23.30 4.40
N SER A 169 -2.30 -23.52 3.48
CA SER A 169 -3.11 -22.45 2.89
C SER A 169 -4.31 -22.13 3.77
N TYR A 170 -4.53 -20.85 4.03
CA TYR A 170 -5.62 -20.36 4.87
C TYR A 170 -6.37 -19.22 4.14
N THR A 171 -7.69 -19.19 4.28
CA THR A 171 -8.51 -18.10 3.74
C THR A 171 -8.23 -16.82 4.52
N LEU A 172 -7.65 -15.84 3.84
CA LEU A 172 -7.38 -14.52 4.40
C LEU A 172 -8.67 -13.70 4.41
N SER A 173 -9.35 -13.57 3.27
CA SER A 173 -10.64 -12.90 3.17
C SER A 173 -11.40 -13.39 1.95
N LYS A 174 -12.71 -13.59 2.09
CA LYS A 174 -13.62 -13.84 0.96
C LYS A 174 -14.99 -13.24 1.21
N VAL A 175 -15.79 -13.13 0.15
CA VAL A 175 -17.20 -12.72 0.28
C VAL A 175 -18.02 -13.91 0.79
N CYS A 176 -18.70 -13.73 1.91
CA CYS A 176 -19.43 -14.82 2.59
C CYS A 176 -20.94 -14.58 2.60
N ASN A 177 -21.35 -13.31 2.69
CA ASN A 177 -22.74 -12.93 2.53
C ASN A 177 -22.97 -12.49 1.08
N ILE A 178 -23.42 -13.43 0.25
CA ILE A 178 -23.69 -13.18 -1.17
C ILE A 178 -24.99 -12.36 -1.29
N SER A 179 -24.87 -11.03 -1.15
CA SER A 179 -25.88 -10.10 -1.63
C SER A 179 -25.76 -9.95 -3.15
N GLN A 180 -26.87 -9.71 -3.85
CA GLN A 180 -26.91 -9.74 -5.33
C GLN A 180 -26.08 -8.66 -6.04
N ASN A 181 -25.47 -7.72 -5.31
CA ASN A 181 -24.93 -6.48 -5.88
C ASN A 181 -23.42 -6.28 -5.70
N ILE A 182 -22.66 -7.28 -5.22
CA ILE A 182 -21.21 -7.12 -5.03
C ILE A 182 -20.40 -8.22 -5.74
N PRO A 183 -19.30 -7.88 -6.45
CA PRO A 183 -18.43 -8.89 -7.05
C PRO A 183 -17.80 -9.82 -6.01
N TYR A 184 -17.85 -11.12 -6.27
CA TYR A 184 -17.22 -12.14 -5.44
C TYR A 184 -15.69 -12.12 -5.60
N PHE A 185 -14.99 -12.37 -4.49
CA PHE A 185 -13.58 -12.74 -4.48
C PHE A 185 -13.28 -13.71 -3.33
N ASP A 186 -12.19 -14.46 -3.46
CA ASP A 186 -11.55 -15.23 -2.40
C ASP A 186 -10.04 -15.00 -2.44
N VAL A 187 -9.46 -14.56 -1.32
CA VAL A 187 -8.01 -14.44 -1.15
C VAL A 187 -7.56 -15.39 -0.06
N SER A 188 -6.60 -16.24 -0.39
CA SER A 188 -5.92 -17.13 0.55
C SER A 188 -4.42 -16.95 0.50
N THR A 189 -3.76 -17.29 1.60
CA THR A 189 -2.30 -17.25 1.74
C THR A 189 -1.79 -18.63 2.14
N THR A 190 -0.79 -19.12 1.42
CA THR A 190 -0.01 -20.30 1.83
C THR A 190 1.13 -19.84 2.71
N ASN A 191 1.28 -20.47 3.88
CA ASN A 191 2.40 -20.24 4.77
C ASN A 191 3.41 -21.40 4.69
N GLU A 192 4.67 -21.14 5.00
CA GLU A 192 5.71 -22.17 5.02
C GLU A 192 6.75 -21.94 6.11
N HIS A 193 7.34 -23.03 6.60
CA HIS A 193 8.59 -22.97 7.36
C HIS A 193 9.78 -22.79 6.42
N ARG A 194 10.85 -22.16 6.91
CA ARG A 194 12.04 -21.88 6.09
C ARG A 194 13.30 -22.46 6.72
N GLY A 195 14.07 -23.17 5.89
CA GLY A 195 15.28 -23.85 6.34
C GLY A 195 14.95 -24.93 7.37
N SER A 196 15.78 -25.04 8.41
CA SER A 196 15.57 -25.97 9.53
C SER A 196 14.66 -25.40 10.63
N ASN A 197 14.27 -24.13 10.55
CA ASN A 197 13.44 -23.50 11.56
C ASN A 197 11.95 -23.73 11.28
N THR A 198 11.29 -24.45 12.20
CA THR A 198 9.86 -24.76 12.15
C THR A 198 9.05 -24.01 13.21
N LYS A 199 9.68 -23.09 13.95
CA LYS A 199 9.03 -22.31 15.02
C LYS A 199 8.30 -21.08 14.48
N VAL A 200 8.72 -20.60 13.31
CA VAL A 200 8.10 -19.48 12.59
C VAL A 200 7.70 -19.92 11.20
N SER A 201 6.60 -19.38 10.70
CA SER A 201 6.20 -19.53 9.31
C SER A 201 6.30 -18.20 8.57
N TYR A 202 6.17 -18.24 7.25
CA TYR A 202 6.18 -17.05 6.40
C TYR A 202 5.16 -17.22 5.31
N VAL A 203 4.50 -16.13 4.91
CA VAL A 203 3.72 -16.12 3.68
C VAL A 203 4.61 -16.56 2.52
N LYS A 204 4.22 -17.62 1.83
CA LYS A 204 4.91 -18.20 0.68
C LYS A 204 4.30 -17.70 -0.63
N SER A 205 2.99 -17.66 -0.67
CA SER A 205 2.22 -17.32 -1.86
C SER A 205 0.83 -16.81 -1.51
N VAL A 206 0.29 -15.96 -2.38
CA VAL A 206 -1.09 -15.46 -2.31
C VAL A 206 -1.88 -16.02 -3.48
N GLN A 207 -3.07 -16.54 -3.23
CA GLN A 207 -4.00 -17.04 -4.23
C GLN A 207 -5.22 -16.13 -4.23
N VAL A 208 -5.65 -15.71 -5.42
CA VAL A 208 -6.79 -14.84 -5.63
C VAL A 208 -7.72 -15.50 -6.64
N GLU A 209 -8.94 -15.79 -6.22
CA GLU A 209 -10.04 -16.16 -7.09
C GLU A 209 -10.94 -14.94 -7.30
N VAL A 210 -11.06 -14.49 -8.55
CA VAL A 210 -11.91 -13.36 -8.91
C VAL A 210 -12.31 -13.44 -10.39
N TYR A 211 -13.57 -13.14 -10.70
CA TYR A 211 -14.11 -13.23 -12.06
C TYR A 211 -13.91 -14.59 -12.76
N GLY A 212 -13.84 -15.69 -12.00
CA GLY A 212 -13.58 -17.03 -12.51
C GLY A 212 -12.11 -17.29 -12.89
N TYR A 213 -11.20 -16.35 -12.60
CA TYR A 213 -9.76 -16.53 -12.75
C TYR A 213 -9.13 -16.97 -11.44
N GLN A 214 -8.21 -17.93 -11.54
CA GLN A 214 -7.36 -18.38 -10.45
C GLN A 214 -5.96 -17.78 -10.63
N ILE A 215 -5.61 -16.81 -9.79
CA ILE A 215 -4.36 -16.06 -9.90
C ILE A 215 -3.48 -16.41 -8.70
N SER A 216 -2.23 -16.79 -8.94
CA SER A 216 -1.27 -17.01 -7.86
C SER A 216 -0.07 -16.08 -7.97
N MET A 217 0.19 -15.36 -6.88
CA MET A 217 1.36 -14.53 -6.67
C MET A 217 2.35 -15.31 -5.79
N LEU A 218 3.51 -15.62 -6.35
CA LEU A 218 4.50 -16.52 -5.78
C LEU A 218 5.79 -15.77 -5.44
N LYS A 219 6.67 -16.46 -4.69
CA LYS A 219 8.01 -15.95 -4.36
C LYS A 219 8.75 -15.35 -5.55
N SER A 220 9.54 -14.31 -5.27
CA SER A 220 10.29 -13.56 -6.28
C SER A 220 9.39 -12.90 -7.34
N LYS A 221 8.19 -12.47 -6.95
CA LYS A 221 7.24 -11.71 -7.80
C LYS A 221 6.79 -12.46 -9.05
N LYS A 222 6.68 -13.77 -8.92
CA LYS A 222 6.31 -14.69 -9.99
C LYS A 222 4.78 -14.84 -10.02
N VAL A 223 4.13 -14.75 -11.18
CA VAL A 223 2.66 -14.79 -11.27
C VAL A 223 2.17 -15.87 -12.22
N ASN A 224 1.20 -16.67 -11.78
CA ASN A 224 0.45 -17.57 -12.66
C ASN A 224 -1.01 -17.15 -12.78
N VAL A 225 -1.61 -17.37 -13.93
CA VAL A 225 -3.05 -17.19 -14.20
C VAL A 225 -3.60 -18.50 -14.75
N ASN A 226 -4.60 -19.08 -14.09
CA ASN A 226 -5.18 -20.39 -14.41
C ASN A 226 -4.11 -21.48 -14.58
N GLY A 227 -3.15 -21.52 -13.65
CA GLY A 227 -2.01 -22.45 -13.68
C GLY A 227 -0.91 -22.12 -14.69
N SER A 228 -1.13 -21.18 -15.62
CA SER A 228 -0.14 -20.79 -16.63
C SER A 228 0.77 -19.68 -16.14
N ARG A 229 2.08 -19.85 -16.34
CA ARG A 229 3.07 -18.84 -15.94
C ARG A 229 3.01 -17.61 -16.85
N MET A 230 2.85 -16.43 -16.26
CA MET A 230 2.77 -15.16 -16.96
C MET A 230 3.92 -14.21 -16.58
N ASN A 231 4.21 -13.26 -17.47
CA ASN A 231 5.12 -12.14 -17.23
C ASN A 231 4.31 -10.86 -16.98
N LEU A 232 4.75 -10.03 -16.03
CA LEU A 232 4.11 -8.75 -15.72
C LEU A 232 4.50 -7.68 -16.75
N PRO A 233 3.63 -6.70 -17.07
CA PRO A 233 2.25 -6.55 -16.57
C PRO A 233 1.24 -7.46 -17.28
N ILE A 234 0.16 -7.80 -16.59
CA ILE A 234 -0.95 -8.63 -17.08
C ILE A 234 -2.24 -7.79 -17.02
N PHE A 235 -3.04 -7.82 -18.08
CA PHE A 235 -4.35 -7.18 -18.15
C PHE A 235 -5.38 -8.17 -18.66
N ILE A 236 -6.45 -8.40 -17.89
CA ILE A 236 -7.49 -9.37 -18.20
C ILE A 236 -8.82 -8.62 -18.34
N GLU A 237 -9.39 -8.65 -19.55
CA GLU A 237 -10.72 -8.12 -19.88
C GLU A 237 -11.01 -6.67 -19.42
N LYS A 238 -9.97 -5.86 -19.19
CA LYS A 238 -10.07 -4.53 -18.54
C LYS A 238 -10.65 -4.54 -17.11
N LYS A 239 -10.82 -5.73 -16.52
CA LYS A 239 -11.34 -5.93 -15.16
C LYS A 239 -10.26 -6.20 -14.15
N ILE A 240 -9.16 -6.82 -14.55
CA ILE A 240 -8.03 -7.15 -13.68
C ILE A 240 -6.74 -6.59 -14.28
N SER A 241 -5.97 -5.89 -13.46
CA SER A 241 -4.59 -5.49 -13.77
C SER A 241 -3.65 -6.12 -12.74
N ILE A 242 -2.55 -6.70 -13.20
CA ILE A 242 -1.50 -7.22 -12.34
C ILE A 242 -0.17 -6.63 -12.78
N GLN A 243 0.52 -5.95 -11.89
CA GLN A 243 1.75 -5.23 -12.22
C GLN A 243 2.74 -5.17 -11.07
N ASN A 244 3.99 -4.82 -11.38
CA ASN A 244 4.96 -4.48 -10.34
C ASN A 244 4.65 -3.09 -9.77
N SER A 245 4.54 -2.99 -8.45
CA SER A 245 4.41 -1.72 -7.73
C SER A 245 5.50 -1.65 -6.66
N GLY A 246 6.65 -1.07 -7.03
CA GLY A 246 7.85 -1.01 -6.19
C GLY A 246 8.30 -2.39 -5.69
N GLY A 247 8.22 -2.59 -4.37
CA GLY A 247 8.54 -3.85 -3.69
C GLY A 247 7.57 -4.99 -3.97
N TYR A 248 6.45 -4.76 -4.64
CA TYR A 248 5.31 -5.66 -4.67
C TYR A 248 4.89 -6.09 -6.07
N VAL A 249 4.20 -7.22 -6.15
CA VAL A 249 3.19 -7.47 -7.19
C VAL A 249 1.87 -6.95 -6.65
N LEU A 250 1.17 -6.15 -7.45
CA LEU A 250 -0.13 -5.58 -7.14
C LEU A 250 -1.15 -6.09 -8.17
N LEU A 251 -2.20 -6.73 -7.67
CA LEU A 251 -3.42 -7.03 -8.41
C LEU A 251 -4.46 -5.97 -8.07
N GLU A 252 -5.05 -5.35 -9.08
CA GLU A 252 -6.17 -4.42 -8.96
C GLU A 252 -7.34 -4.92 -9.80
N THR A 253 -8.55 -4.67 -9.30
CA THR A 253 -9.78 -4.95 -10.01
C THR A 253 -10.55 -3.65 -10.32
N ASP A 254 -11.44 -3.69 -11.31
CA ASP A 254 -12.30 -2.56 -11.68
C ASP A 254 -13.34 -2.19 -10.61
N PHE A 255 -13.66 -3.12 -9.69
CA PHE A 255 -14.52 -2.87 -8.53
C PHE A 255 -13.76 -2.39 -7.28
N GLY A 256 -12.45 -2.20 -7.36
CA GLY A 256 -11.65 -1.60 -6.28
C GLY A 256 -11.05 -2.57 -5.27
N LEU A 257 -11.22 -3.89 -5.41
CA LEU A 257 -10.34 -4.84 -4.70
C LEU A 257 -8.91 -4.64 -5.20
N TRP A 258 -7.96 -4.52 -4.27
CA TRP A 258 -6.55 -4.71 -4.56
C TRP A 258 -5.88 -5.67 -3.59
N VAL A 259 -4.95 -6.46 -4.11
CA VAL A 259 -4.17 -7.44 -3.36
C VAL A 259 -2.72 -7.26 -3.72
N ARG A 260 -1.84 -7.06 -2.74
CA ARG A 260 -0.39 -6.94 -2.98
C ARG A 260 0.41 -7.95 -2.18
N TYR A 261 1.49 -8.42 -2.79
CA TYR A 261 2.43 -9.36 -2.20
C TYR A 261 3.87 -8.95 -2.53
N ASP A 262 4.76 -8.90 -1.53
CA ASP A 262 6.16 -8.50 -1.74
C ASP A 262 6.99 -9.60 -2.47
N GLY A 263 6.41 -10.79 -2.62
CA GLY A 263 7.12 -11.95 -3.16
C GLY A 263 7.99 -12.64 -2.11
N ASN A 264 7.79 -12.33 -0.82
CA ASN A 264 8.58 -12.87 0.27
C ASN A 264 7.80 -13.13 1.57
N HIS A 265 7.24 -12.16 2.28
CA HIS A 265 6.66 -12.43 3.62
C HIS A 265 5.46 -11.56 3.99
N TYR A 266 5.08 -10.59 3.15
CA TYR A 266 4.04 -9.62 3.45
C TYR A 266 2.98 -9.63 2.35
N ALA A 267 1.73 -9.87 2.74
CA ALA A 267 0.56 -9.74 1.90
C ALA A 267 -0.44 -8.74 2.50
N GLU A 268 -1.14 -8.01 1.64
CA GLU A 268 -2.21 -7.10 2.04
C GLU A 268 -3.36 -7.18 1.05
N VAL A 269 -4.57 -7.20 1.61
CA VAL A 269 -5.84 -7.16 0.89
C VAL A 269 -6.54 -5.88 1.28
N SER A 270 -7.06 -5.17 0.29
CA SER A 270 -7.86 -3.98 0.55
C SER A 270 -9.10 -3.96 -0.31
N VAL A 271 -10.19 -3.54 0.32
CA VAL A 271 -11.52 -3.55 -0.26
C VAL A 271 -12.20 -2.19 -0.05
N PRO A 272 -13.09 -1.77 -0.96
CA PRO A 272 -13.98 -0.63 -0.72
C PRO A 272 -14.92 -0.88 0.47
N SER A 273 -15.37 0.19 1.12
CA SER A 273 -16.36 0.17 2.23
C SER A 273 -17.66 -0.56 1.92
N ASP A 274 -18.01 -0.72 0.65
CA ASP A 274 -19.21 -1.45 0.22
C ASP A 274 -19.18 -2.94 0.60
N TYR A 275 -18.00 -3.47 0.92
CA TYR A 275 -17.81 -4.83 1.45
C TYR A 275 -18.04 -4.95 2.96
N SER A 276 -18.33 -3.85 3.67
CA SER A 276 -18.47 -3.87 5.12
C SER A 276 -19.57 -4.84 5.59
N GLY A 277 -19.22 -5.72 6.52
CA GLY A 277 -20.11 -6.77 7.04
C GLY A 277 -20.45 -7.90 6.06
N LEU A 278 -19.82 -7.94 4.88
CA LEU A 278 -20.05 -8.98 3.85
C LEU A 278 -18.90 -10.00 3.76
N LEU A 279 -17.79 -9.71 4.43
CA LEU A 279 -16.57 -10.51 4.37
C LEU A 279 -16.52 -11.52 5.51
N CYS A 280 -15.73 -12.58 5.31
CA CYS A 280 -15.27 -13.44 6.38
C CYS A 280 -13.91 -14.07 6.01
N GLY A 281 -13.22 -14.59 7.01
CA GLY A 281 -11.86 -15.13 6.88
C GLY A 281 -11.01 -14.74 8.08
N LEU A 282 -9.71 -14.95 7.99
CA LEU A 282 -8.77 -14.48 9.01
C LEU A 282 -8.76 -12.94 9.13
N CYS A 283 -9.13 -12.21 8.09
CA CYS A 283 -9.26 -10.75 8.13
C CYS A 283 -10.52 -10.21 8.83
N GLY A 284 -11.33 -11.08 9.44
CA GLY A 284 -12.54 -10.64 10.13
C GLY A 284 -13.69 -10.36 9.18
N ASN A 285 -14.71 -9.65 9.68
CA ASN A 285 -15.97 -9.42 8.96
C ASN A 285 -16.10 -8.00 8.37
N PHE A 286 -15.18 -7.09 8.74
CA PHE A 286 -15.13 -5.69 8.29
C PHE A 286 -16.40 -4.90 8.65
N ASN A 287 -16.87 -4.97 9.89
CA ASN A 287 -18.06 -4.25 10.36
C ASN A 287 -17.72 -3.05 11.27
N GLY A 288 -16.44 -2.82 11.55
CA GLY A 288 -15.94 -1.76 12.43
C GLY A 288 -15.79 -2.15 13.90
N ASP A 289 -16.09 -3.40 14.28
CA ASP A 289 -15.93 -3.92 15.64
C ASP A 289 -14.78 -4.95 15.72
N PRO A 290 -13.57 -4.56 16.17
CA PRO A 290 -12.47 -5.50 16.31
C PRO A 290 -12.73 -6.63 17.30
N ASN A 291 -13.76 -6.55 18.15
CA ASN A 291 -14.03 -7.56 19.17
C ASN A 291 -14.68 -8.83 18.62
N ASP A 292 -15.32 -8.76 17.44
CA ASP A 292 -16.04 -9.89 16.84
C ASP A 292 -15.33 -10.52 15.63
N ASP A 293 -14.11 -10.10 15.32
CA ASP A 293 -13.35 -10.61 14.17
C ASP A 293 -12.85 -12.06 14.31
N ASN A 294 -13.05 -12.71 15.46
CA ASN A 294 -12.67 -14.11 15.69
C ASN A 294 -13.79 -15.10 15.34
N ILE A 295 -14.44 -14.91 14.19
CA ILE A 295 -15.52 -15.77 13.69
C ILE A 295 -14.96 -16.91 12.82
N LYS A 296 -15.42 -18.14 13.09
CA LYS A 296 -15.11 -19.34 12.30
C LYS A 296 -16.06 -19.46 11.11
N PRO A 297 -15.78 -20.32 10.10
CA PRO A 297 -16.66 -20.48 8.93
C PRO A 297 -18.08 -20.93 9.25
N ASN A 298 -18.29 -21.58 10.40
CA ASN A 298 -19.59 -22.03 10.87
C ASN A 298 -20.40 -20.95 11.61
N GLY A 299 -19.85 -19.75 11.80
CA GLY A 299 -20.47 -18.63 12.50
C GLY A 299 -20.17 -18.58 14.01
N ASP A 300 -19.54 -19.60 14.58
CA ASP A 300 -19.17 -19.60 15.99
C ASP A 300 -17.91 -18.75 16.24
N THR A 301 -17.82 -18.18 17.43
CA THR A 301 -16.61 -17.48 17.90
C THR A 301 -15.51 -18.47 18.28
N ALA A 302 -14.29 -18.26 17.78
CA ALA A 302 -13.11 -18.99 18.20
C ALA A 302 -12.61 -18.52 19.58
N SER A 303 -12.19 -19.46 20.42
CA SER A 303 -11.68 -19.18 21.77
C SER A 303 -10.29 -18.54 21.77
N ASN A 304 -9.49 -18.78 20.72
CA ASN A 304 -8.14 -18.25 20.56
C ASN A 304 -7.72 -18.24 19.07
N SER A 305 -6.58 -17.61 18.79
CA SER A 305 -6.05 -17.44 17.44
C SER A 305 -5.70 -18.76 16.73
N ASN A 306 -5.29 -19.79 17.48
CA ASN A 306 -4.98 -21.10 16.90
C ASN A 306 -6.24 -21.81 16.42
N GLU A 307 -7.31 -21.78 17.23
CA GLU A 307 -8.61 -22.31 16.83
C GLU A 307 -9.16 -21.54 15.61
N LEU A 308 -9.04 -20.21 15.62
CA LEU A 308 -9.45 -19.37 14.49
C LEU A 308 -8.69 -19.75 13.21
N GLY A 309 -7.36 -19.77 13.29
CA GLY A 309 -6.46 -20.14 12.20
C GLY A 309 -6.77 -21.50 11.59
N GLN A 310 -6.90 -22.53 12.43
CA GLN A 310 -7.23 -23.89 12.00
C GLN A 310 -8.59 -23.96 11.31
N SER A 311 -9.57 -23.19 11.77
CA SER A 311 -10.92 -23.20 11.20
C SER A 311 -10.97 -22.66 9.76
N TRP A 312 -10.03 -21.80 9.38
CA TRP A 312 -9.94 -21.18 8.05
C TRP A 312 -8.97 -21.91 7.10
N LEU A 313 -8.62 -23.16 7.40
CA LEU A 313 -7.78 -24.00 6.53
C LEU A 313 -8.46 -24.21 5.17
N VAL A 314 -7.71 -23.97 4.09
CA VAL A 314 -8.10 -24.36 2.73
C VAL A 314 -7.65 -25.81 2.51
N PRO A 315 -8.57 -26.78 2.33
CA PRO A 315 -8.19 -28.18 2.18
C PRO A 315 -7.33 -28.40 0.93
N GLU A 316 -6.13 -28.94 1.12
CA GLU A 316 -5.25 -29.39 0.05
C GLU A 316 -5.07 -30.91 0.12
N ASN A 317 -5.10 -31.58 -1.03
CA ASN A 317 -4.85 -33.02 -1.08
C ASN A 317 -3.41 -33.32 -0.65
N ASN A 318 -3.23 -34.23 0.31
CA ASN A 318 -1.94 -34.76 0.78
C ASN A 318 -1.02 -33.77 1.53
N THR A 319 -1.53 -32.65 2.06
CA THR A 319 -0.74 -31.74 2.90
C THR A 319 -0.97 -32.04 4.39
N MET A 320 0.08 -32.47 5.10
CA MET A 320 0.06 -32.58 6.56
C MET A 320 0.28 -31.20 7.16
N CYS A 321 -0.79 -30.58 7.66
CA CYS A 321 -0.72 -29.29 8.34
C CYS A 321 -0.26 -29.48 9.79
N SER A 322 0.67 -28.64 10.23
CA SER A 322 1.10 -28.56 11.63
C SER A 322 0.82 -27.16 12.14
N VAL A 323 0.30 -27.09 13.37
CA VAL A 323 0.27 -25.82 14.11
C VAL A 323 1.54 -25.75 14.94
N GLY A 324 2.24 -24.62 14.87
CA GLY A 324 3.43 -24.37 15.69
C GLY A 324 3.14 -24.52 17.18
N THR A 325 4.15 -24.93 17.94
CA THR A 325 4.07 -24.97 19.41
C THR A 325 4.31 -23.59 19.99
N GLU A 326 3.59 -23.24 21.05
CA GLU A 326 3.93 -22.08 21.88
C GLU A 326 5.21 -22.41 22.68
N ASP A 327 6.35 -22.06 22.11
CA ASP A 327 7.64 -22.16 22.79
C ASP A 327 7.90 -20.88 23.61
N GLN A 328 8.67 -20.97 24.69
CA GLN A 328 9.12 -19.78 25.42
C GLN A 328 10.36 -19.16 24.77
N CYS A 329 10.38 -17.83 24.64
CA CYS A 329 11.56 -17.11 24.21
C CYS A 329 12.66 -17.14 25.29
N ASP A 330 13.92 -17.21 24.85
CA ASP A 330 15.06 -16.97 25.73
C ASP A 330 15.05 -15.52 26.25
N ALA A 331 15.11 -15.36 27.57
CA ALA A 331 14.97 -14.06 28.21
C ALA A 331 16.06 -13.04 27.80
N VAL A 332 17.26 -13.51 27.44
CA VAL A 332 18.35 -12.63 26.99
C VAL A 332 18.04 -12.14 25.58
N LEU A 333 17.68 -13.05 24.66
CA LEU A 333 17.28 -12.67 23.29
C LEU A 333 16.07 -11.74 23.29
N GLU A 334 15.06 -12.01 24.12
CA GLU A 334 13.89 -11.15 24.27
C GLU A 334 14.28 -9.73 24.71
N SER A 335 15.16 -9.63 25.71
CA SER A 335 15.65 -8.35 26.24
C SER A 335 16.43 -7.56 25.18
N GLU A 336 17.28 -8.22 24.39
CA GLU A 336 18.00 -7.60 23.29
C GLU A 336 17.05 -7.13 22.17
N ALA A 337 16.07 -7.95 21.79
CA ALA A 337 15.08 -7.61 20.76
C ALA A 337 14.22 -6.40 21.15
N LYS A 338 13.92 -6.23 22.45
CA LYS A 338 13.12 -5.10 22.96
C LYS A 338 13.83 -3.73 22.91
N LYS A 339 15.15 -3.68 22.69
CA LYS A 339 15.91 -2.42 22.65
C LYS A 339 15.55 -1.58 21.43
N ASN A 340 15.74 -0.26 21.50
CA ASN A 340 15.53 0.66 20.37
C ASN A 340 16.49 0.43 19.19
N THR A 341 17.58 -0.30 19.41
CA THR A 341 18.48 -0.77 18.34
C THR A 341 17.90 -1.96 17.54
N ALA A 342 16.76 -2.51 17.98
CA ALA A 342 16.04 -3.60 17.36
C ALA A 342 14.53 -3.26 17.30
N CYS A 343 13.64 -4.12 17.82
CA CYS A 343 12.19 -3.94 17.71
C CYS A 343 11.67 -2.71 18.47
N GLY A 344 12.36 -2.26 19.53
CA GLY A 344 11.98 -1.05 20.28
C GLY A 344 11.95 0.22 19.44
N MET A 345 12.57 0.22 18.25
CA MET A 345 12.44 1.30 17.27
C MET A 345 10.99 1.57 16.88
N ILE A 346 10.14 0.53 16.85
CA ILE A 346 8.71 0.61 16.48
C ILE A 346 7.94 1.49 17.46
N THR A 347 8.22 1.37 18.76
CA THR A 347 7.51 2.07 19.85
C THR A 347 8.23 3.32 20.36
N ASP A 348 9.42 3.65 19.85
CA ASP A 348 10.18 4.82 20.29
C ASP A 348 9.41 6.12 19.99
N PRO A 349 8.94 6.87 21.03
CA PRO A 349 8.12 8.06 20.85
C PRO A 349 8.88 9.24 20.23
N THR A 350 10.21 9.14 20.16
CA THR A 350 11.10 10.13 19.54
C THR A 350 11.76 9.61 18.27
N GLY A 351 11.52 8.34 17.93
CA GLY A 351 12.13 7.64 16.80
C GLY A 351 11.49 7.95 15.46
N ILE A 352 11.92 7.20 14.45
CA ILE A 352 11.52 7.39 13.05
C ILE A 352 10.03 7.12 12.80
N PHE A 353 9.38 6.32 13.65
CA PHE A 353 7.97 5.97 13.50
C PHE A 353 6.99 6.82 14.31
N LYS A 354 7.47 7.81 15.09
CA LYS A 354 6.65 8.58 16.03
C LYS A 354 5.39 9.20 15.40
N ASP A 355 5.47 9.65 14.14
CA ASP A 355 4.35 10.32 13.46
C ASP A 355 3.25 9.31 13.08
N CYS A 356 3.58 8.02 13.05
CA CYS A 356 2.67 6.92 12.75
C CYS A 356 1.89 6.40 13.96
N HIS A 357 2.43 6.55 15.17
CA HIS A 357 1.85 5.99 16.40
C HIS A 357 0.39 6.41 16.62
N ASN A 358 0.03 7.63 16.21
CA ASN A 358 -1.33 8.17 16.33
C ASN A 358 -2.35 7.58 15.34
N LYS A 359 -1.88 6.90 14.30
CA LYS A 359 -2.71 6.35 13.22
C LYS A 359 -2.67 4.82 13.20
N VAL A 360 -1.53 4.25 13.54
CA VAL A 360 -1.32 2.81 13.64
C VAL A 360 -0.66 2.51 14.99
N PRO A 361 -1.41 1.93 15.95
CA PRO A 361 -0.86 1.56 17.25
C PRO A 361 0.37 0.63 17.13
N PRO A 362 1.53 0.99 17.70
CA PRO A 362 2.79 0.27 17.50
C PRO A 362 2.92 -1.03 18.31
N GLU A 363 2.14 -1.22 19.37
CA GLU A 363 2.36 -2.24 20.40
C GLU A 363 2.33 -3.66 19.83
N ASN A 364 1.38 -3.92 18.92
CA ASN A 364 1.24 -5.23 18.30
C ASN A 364 2.42 -5.53 17.36
N PHE A 365 2.83 -4.56 16.54
CA PHE A 365 3.99 -4.71 15.65
C PHE A 365 5.29 -4.90 16.42
N PHE A 366 5.43 -4.24 17.57
CA PHE A 366 6.56 -4.43 18.48
C PHE A 366 6.60 -5.84 19.05
N ASN A 367 5.49 -6.34 19.62
CA ASN A 367 5.43 -7.68 20.20
C ASN A 367 5.71 -8.76 19.15
N ASN A 368 5.16 -8.58 17.96
CA ASN A 368 5.36 -9.42 16.79
C ASN A 368 6.83 -9.47 16.37
N CYS A 369 7.47 -8.31 16.21
CA CYS A 369 8.90 -8.23 15.92
C CYS A 369 9.76 -8.94 16.98
N VAL A 370 9.47 -8.73 18.27
CA VAL A 370 10.21 -9.37 19.37
C VAL A 370 10.07 -10.89 19.30
N TYR A 371 8.85 -11.38 19.05
CA TYR A 371 8.56 -12.80 18.89
C TYR A 371 9.35 -13.39 17.72
N ASP A 372 9.28 -12.79 16.54
CA ASP A 372 10.02 -13.23 15.36
C ASP A 372 11.53 -13.28 15.61
N MET A 373 12.09 -12.25 16.26
CA MET A 373 13.51 -12.22 16.62
C MET A 373 13.88 -13.33 17.62
N CYS A 374 13.03 -13.61 18.60
CA CYS A 374 13.22 -14.70 19.56
C CYS A 374 13.35 -16.06 18.86
N PHE A 375 12.40 -16.37 17.98
CA PHE A 375 12.32 -17.70 17.35
C PHE A 375 13.19 -17.86 16.11
N THR A 376 13.92 -16.81 15.74
CA THR A 376 14.95 -16.84 14.69
C THR A 376 16.35 -16.61 15.23
N GLU A 377 16.56 -16.73 16.55
CA GLU A 377 17.87 -16.56 17.21
C GLU A 377 18.50 -15.18 16.96
N GLY A 378 17.66 -14.13 16.89
CA GLY A 378 18.10 -12.75 16.72
C GLY A 378 18.53 -12.38 15.29
N GLN A 379 18.09 -13.13 14.27
CA GLN A 379 18.44 -12.82 12.88
C GLN A 379 18.02 -11.40 12.46
N ALA A 380 18.97 -10.65 11.88
CA ALA A 380 18.73 -9.30 11.36
C ALA A 380 17.63 -9.26 10.29
N THR A 381 17.51 -10.32 9.49
CA THR A 381 16.45 -10.46 8.48
C THR A 381 15.05 -10.40 9.12
N SER A 382 14.86 -11.02 10.29
CA SER A 382 13.58 -11.04 11.01
C SER A 382 13.24 -9.64 11.56
N LEU A 383 14.23 -8.94 12.10
CA LEU A 383 14.08 -7.53 12.48
C LEU A 383 13.61 -6.69 11.28
N CYS A 384 14.26 -6.85 10.12
CA CYS A 384 13.88 -6.12 8.90
C CYS A 384 12.45 -6.41 8.46
N TYR A 385 11.96 -7.64 8.65
CA TYR A 385 10.58 -8.00 8.33
C TYR A 385 9.57 -7.35 9.29
N GLY A 386 9.86 -7.35 10.59
CA GLY A 386 9.03 -6.67 11.59
C GLY A 386 8.96 -5.17 11.35
N LEU A 387 10.11 -4.52 11.09
CA LEU A 387 10.17 -3.09 10.76
C LEU A 387 9.44 -2.78 9.44
N GLN A 388 9.60 -3.63 8.43
CA GLN A 388 8.89 -3.48 7.15
C GLN A 388 7.38 -3.56 7.33
N ALA A 389 6.87 -4.50 8.13
CA ALA A 389 5.45 -4.64 8.37
C ALA A 389 4.85 -3.35 8.95
N TYR A 390 5.50 -2.77 9.98
CA TYR A 390 5.02 -1.54 10.58
C TYR A 390 5.10 -0.35 9.62
N ALA A 391 6.23 -0.21 8.91
CA ALA A 391 6.40 0.86 7.93
C ALA A 391 5.35 0.82 6.82
N GLU A 392 4.99 -0.37 6.33
CA GLU A 392 3.95 -0.52 5.30
C GLU A 392 2.57 -0.15 5.83
N SER A 393 2.23 -0.52 7.06
CA SER A 393 0.98 -0.07 7.69
C SER A 393 0.93 1.45 7.86
N CYS A 394 2.05 2.09 8.21
CA CYS A 394 2.14 3.55 8.25
C CYS A 394 1.89 4.19 6.88
N ILE A 395 2.47 3.62 5.82
CA ILE A 395 2.27 4.09 4.44
C ILE A 395 0.81 3.93 4.02
N SER A 396 0.18 2.80 4.33
CA SER A 396 -1.25 2.57 4.07
C SER A 396 -2.14 3.57 4.84
N ALA A 397 -1.70 4.02 6.03
CA ALA A 397 -2.36 5.08 6.79
C ALA A 397 -2.04 6.52 6.28
N GLY A 398 -1.30 6.65 5.17
CA GLY A 398 -0.96 7.93 4.54
C GLY A 398 0.27 8.62 5.11
N ILE A 399 1.12 7.90 5.84
CA ILE A 399 2.32 8.43 6.50
C ILE A 399 3.55 7.81 5.85
N CYS A 400 4.28 8.61 5.08
CA CYS A 400 5.51 8.17 4.43
C CYS A 400 6.69 8.23 5.41
N ILE A 401 7.42 7.11 5.55
CA ILE A 401 8.56 7.00 6.47
C ILE A 401 9.74 6.41 5.73
N GLU A 402 10.86 7.13 5.72
CA GLU A 402 12.14 6.61 5.23
C GLU A 402 12.87 5.90 6.39
N TRP A 403 12.70 4.58 6.47
CA TRP A 403 13.20 3.78 7.60
C TRP A 403 14.41 2.90 7.27
N ARG A 404 14.68 2.66 5.98
CA ARG A 404 15.84 1.88 5.53
C ARG A 404 17.04 2.79 5.30
N ASN A 405 18.15 2.53 5.99
CA ASN A 405 19.43 3.20 5.80
C ASN A 405 20.52 2.14 5.58
N ALA A 406 21.68 2.49 5.04
CA ALA A 406 22.81 1.57 4.80
C ALA A 406 23.34 0.84 6.05
N THR A 407 22.83 1.17 7.23
CA THR A 407 23.14 0.55 8.53
C THR A 407 22.03 -0.37 9.07
N LEU A 408 20.88 -0.47 8.36
CA LEU A 408 19.72 -1.33 8.66
C LEU A 408 19.37 -2.23 7.47
#